data_AF-A0A971A5V9-F1
#
_entry.id   AF-A0A971A5V9-F1
#
_cell.length_a   1.000
_cell.length_b   1.000
_cell.length_c   1.000
_cell.angle_alpha   90.00
_cell.angle_beta   90.00
_cell.angle_gamma   90.00
#
_symmetry.space_group_name_H-M   'P 1'
#
loop_
_entity.id
_entity.type
_entity.pdbx_description
1 polymer ?
#
loop_
_entity_poly.entity_id
_entity_poly.type
_entity_poly.pdbx_seq_one_letter_code
_entity_poly.pdbx_strand_id
1 'polypeptide(L)'
;GEEKTEKWSSEEDVHLKAGLTCVDCHRNDIHHEIIRGYPGEEEVSGSRLAATTTCEGCHLPAGPNVPDAGRLGAPVPQHVGLPPVHFERLSCTACHSGPWPGEQAVFTKTSRAHRLGTPNVNKSEEMVPHILSPVFAHDGDKIAPHKVVWPAYWGTRADDTVTPIALDVVEKAIKGHFDKLEIPSSGTWPGISTEQIAAALQSLSQAVDANAVYVAGGALYSLNEAGEVEEQANHPVAKPYMWPLAHAVRPAAQSLGIRYCTDCHATDSPFFFGKVAIDSPIASDVPTTRQMVGFQDISPFYAWAFSASFVFRPWFKVIALGASAVLGIVLLLYGLKALGAVARVLAEDE
;
A
#
# COMPACT_ATOMS: atom_id res chain seq x y z
N GLY A 1 -12.85 -8.42 -24.06
CA GLY A 1 -12.40 -9.75 -24.51
C GLY A 1 -12.89 -10.77 -23.50
N GLU A 2 -13.58 -11.80 -23.97
CA GLU A 2 -14.38 -12.75 -23.17
C GLU A 2 -13.58 -13.77 -22.33
N GLU A 3 -12.25 -13.72 -22.31
CA GLU A 3 -11.42 -14.73 -21.63
C GLU A 3 -10.88 -14.35 -20.24
N LYS A 4 -11.07 -13.11 -19.75
CA LYS A 4 -10.37 -12.61 -18.54
C LYS A 4 -10.87 -13.16 -17.19
N THR A 5 -11.81 -14.12 -17.15
CA THR A 5 -12.50 -14.50 -15.89
C THR A 5 -12.46 -15.98 -15.53
N GLU A 6 -11.73 -16.81 -16.27
CA GLU A 6 -11.65 -18.25 -15.98
C GLU A 6 -10.58 -18.57 -14.92
N LYS A 7 -10.86 -19.53 -14.03
CA LYS A 7 -9.98 -19.84 -12.88
C LYS A 7 -8.54 -20.19 -13.30
N TRP A 8 -8.36 -20.76 -14.49
CA TRP A 8 -7.03 -21.14 -15.02
C TRP A 8 -6.12 -19.94 -15.33
N SER A 9 -6.68 -18.73 -15.49
CA SER A 9 -5.91 -17.51 -15.72
C SER A 9 -5.45 -16.84 -14.42
N SER A 10 -5.63 -17.49 -13.27
CA SER A 10 -5.26 -16.97 -11.95
C SER A 10 -4.36 -17.95 -11.20
N GLU A 11 -3.33 -17.41 -10.56
CA GLU A 11 -2.44 -18.18 -9.69
C GLU A 11 -2.99 -18.27 -8.27
N GLU A 12 -2.74 -19.37 -7.58
CA GLU A 12 -3.04 -19.53 -6.16
C GLU A 12 -1.88 -18.98 -5.30
N ASP A 13 -2.21 -18.60 -4.06
CA ASP A 13 -1.25 -18.21 -3.03
C ASP A 13 -0.29 -19.35 -2.67
N VAL A 14 0.95 -19.03 -2.30
CA VAL A 14 1.98 -20.04 -1.94
C VAL A 14 1.53 -20.97 -0.80
N HIS A 15 0.72 -20.50 0.14
CA HIS A 15 0.18 -21.31 1.24
C HIS A 15 -0.90 -22.26 0.76
N LEU A 16 -1.81 -21.80 -0.11
CA LEU A 16 -2.81 -22.68 -0.73
C LEU A 16 -2.13 -23.77 -1.56
N LYS A 17 -1.07 -23.40 -2.30
CA LYS A 17 -0.26 -24.35 -3.06
C LYS A 17 0.43 -25.39 -2.17
N ALA A 18 0.81 -25.01 -0.95
CA ALA A 18 1.37 -25.91 0.06
C ALA A 18 0.29 -26.77 0.78
N GLY A 19 -0.99 -26.61 0.43
CA GLY A 19 -2.09 -27.39 0.99
C GLY A 19 -2.75 -26.78 2.23
N LEU A 20 -2.37 -25.56 2.62
CA LEU A 20 -3.06 -24.83 3.67
C LEU A 20 -4.41 -24.32 3.15
N THR A 21 -5.32 -24.10 4.08
CA THR A 21 -6.65 -23.55 3.84
C THR A 21 -6.86 -22.31 4.71
N CYS A 22 -7.98 -21.60 4.50
CA CYS A 22 -8.29 -20.37 5.23
C CYS A 22 -8.21 -20.56 6.75
N VAL A 23 -8.69 -21.71 7.24
CA VAL A 23 -8.76 -22.02 8.68
C VAL A 23 -7.42 -22.43 9.28
N ASP A 24 -6.35 -22.59 8.50
CA ASP A 24 -5.03 -22.86 9.06
C ASP A 24 -4.41 -21.61 9.69
N CYS A 25 -4.73 -20.44 9.14
CA CYS A 25 -4.41 -19.12 9.69
C CYS A 25 -5.58 -18.52 10.48
N HIS A 26 -6.78 -18.52 9.91
CA HIS A 26 -8.01 -17.99 10.52
C HIS A 26 -8.69 -19.05 11.40
N ARG A 27 -7.98 -19.54 12.41
CA ARG A 27 -8.54 -20.51 13.37
C ARG A 27 -9.52 -19.82 14.30
N ASN A 28 -10.58 -20.53 14.65
CA ASN A 28 -11.50 -20.17 15.71
C ASN A 28 -11.98 -21.43 16.41
N ASP A 29 -12.36 -21.28 17.67
CA ASP A 29 -13.07 -22.33 18.41
C ASP A 29 -14.58 -22.05 18.41
N ILE A 30 -15.28 -22.69 19.34
CA ILE A 30 -16.74 -22.53 19.54
C ILE A 30 -17.16 -21.11 19.93
N HIS A 31 -16.23 -20.27 20.39
CA HIS A 31 -16.48 -18.87 20.72
C HIS A 31 -16.48 -17.96 19.49
N HIS A 32 -16.20 -18.52 18.30
CA HIS A 32 -16.18 -17.80 17.03
C HIS A 32 -15.20 -16.62 17.01
N GLU A 33 -14.20 -16.64 17.88
CA GLU A 33 -13.10 -15.68 17.90
C GLU A 33 -12.11 -16.05 16.79
N ILE A 34 -12.36 -15.54 15.58
CA ILE A 34 -11.53 -15.81 14.41
C ILE A 34 -10.25 -14.98 14.48
N ILE A 35 -9.13 -15.69 14.60
CA ILE A 35 -7.79 -15.14 14.49
C ILE A 35 -7.64 -14.42 13.15
N ARG A 36 -7.05 -13.23 13.17
CA ARG A 36 -6.79 -12.37 12.01
C ARG A 36 -5.35 -12.42 11.53
N GLY A 37 -4.42 -12.83 12.39
CA GLY A 37 -3.01 -13.07 12.09
C GLY A 37 -2.13 -11.81 12.03
N TYR A 38 -2.57 -10.69 12.62
CA TYR A 38 -1.76 -9.46 12.67
C TYR A 38 -0.80 -9.46 13.86
N PRO A 39 0.36 -8.77 13.78
CA PRO A 39 1.29 -8.68 14.90
C PRO A 39 0.63 -8.09 16.18
N GLY A 40 0.79 -8.77 17.32
CA GLY A 40 0.24 -8.33 18.61
C GLY A 40 -1.22 -8.74 18.85
N GLU A 41 -1.85 -9.52 17.96
CA GLU A 41 -3.21 -10.02 18.17
C GLU A 41 -3.35 -10.83 19.48
N GLU A 42 -2.31 -11.53 19.90
CA GLU A 42 -2.26 -12.31 21.14
C GLU A 42 -2.47 -11.47 22.41
N GLU A 43 -2.27 -10.15 22.36
CA GLU A 43 -2.49 -9.26 23.50
C GLU A 43 -3.97 -8.99 23.75
N VAL A 44 -4.79 -9.11 22.70
CA VAL A 44 -6.24 -8.83 22.74
C VAL A 44 -7.09 -10.07 22.49
N SER A 45 -6.50 -11.14 21.94
CA SER A 45 -7.21 -12.37 21.63
C SER A 45 -7.24 -13.34 22.82
N GLY A 46 -8.37 -13.99 23.04
CA GLY A 46 -8.51 -15.13 23.96
C GLY A 46 -7.87 -16.42 23.43
N SER A 47 -7.49 -16.46 22.15
CA SER A 47 -6.92 -17.63 21.49
C SER A 47 -5.42 -17.75 21.73
N ARG A 48 -5.01 -18.86 22.36
CA ARG A 48 -3.58 -19.22 22.51
C ARG A 48 -2.85 -19.41 21.18
N LEU A 49 -3.59 -19.57 20.09
CA LEU A 49 -3.00 -19.78 18.77
C LEU A 49 -2.60 -18.47 18.11
N ALA A 50 -3.14 -17.32 18.53
CA ALA A 50 -2.91 -16.01 17.92
C ALA A 50 -1.41 -15.68 17.73
N ALA A 51 -0.61 -15.91 18.77
CA ALA A 51 0.84 -15.69 18.76
C ALA A 51 1.59 -16.58 17.73
N THR A 52 1.02 -17.73 17.36
CA THR A 52 1.65 -18.72 16.45
C THR A 52 1.07 -18.70 15.04
N THR A 53 0.15 -17.76 14.76
CA THR A 53 -0.57 -17.62 13.48
C THR A 53 -0.28 -16.31 12.77
N THR A 54 0.81 -15.63 13.16
CA THR A 54 1.39 -14.50 12.43
C THR A 54 2.42 -15.00 11.42
N CYS A 55 2.87 -14.13 10.50
CA CYS A 55 3.97 -14.45 9.58
C CYS A 55 5.21 -14.92 10.35
N GLU A 56 5.61 -14.17 11.38
CA GLU A 56 6.76 -14.50 12.23
C GLU A 56 6.52 -15.78 13.02
N GLY A 57 5.33 -15.98 13.60
CA GLY A 57 4.98 -17.18 14.35
C GLY A 57 5.08 -18.47 13.54
N CYS A 58 4.93 -18.40 12.21
CA CYS A 58 5.17 -19.54 11.33
C CYS A 58 6.61 -19.63 10.81
N HIS A 59 7.20 -18.51 10.39
CA HIS A 59 8.45 -18.49 9.62
C HIS A 59 9.71 -18.29 10.46
N LEU A 60 9.61 -17.76 11.67
CA LEU A 60 10.74 -17.46 12.56
C LEU A 60 10.68 -18.36 13.79
N PRO A 61 11.24 -19.59 13.74
CA PRO A 61 11.34 -20.42 14.93
C PRO A 61 12.18 -19.71 16.00
N ALA A 62 11.64 -19.57 17.21
CA ALA A 62 12.28 -18.85 18.30
C ALA A 62 12.32 -19.68 19.60
N GLY A 63 13.53 -19.97 20.09
CA GLY A 63 13.77 -20.64 21.37
C GLY A 63 14.63 -21.90 21.26
N PRO A 64 15.26 -22.34 22.36
CA PRO A 64 16.27 -23.41 22.36
C PRO A 64 15.72 -24.81 22.05
N ASN A 65 14.40 -25.00 22.05
CA ASN A 65 13.71 -26.28 21.83
C ASN A 65 12.69 -26.21 20.68
N VAL A 66 12.82 -25.25 19.77
CA VAL A 66 11.95 -25.14 18.59
C VAL A 66 12.60 -25.86 17.42
N PRO A 67 11.88 -26.71 16.67
CA PRO A 67 12.42 -27.34 15.46
C PRO A 67 13.02 -26.32 14.50
N ASP A 68 14.07 -26.72 13.78
CA ASP A 68 14.73 -25.87 12.76
C ASP A 68 13.79 -25.45 11.61
N ALA A 69 12.67 -26.18 11.43
CA ALA A 69 11.64 -25.88 10.45
C ALA A 69 10.54 -24.99 11.06
N GLY A 70 10.02 -24.07 10.25
CA GLY A 70 8.87 -23.25 10.63
C GLY A 70 7.60 -24.08 10.85
N ARG A 71 6.62 -23.49 11.53
CA ARG A 71 5.33 -24.12 11.84
C ARG A 71 4.64 -24.60 10.55
N LEU A 72 4.04 -25.78 10.59
CA LEU A 72 3.40 -26.42 9.41
C LEU A 72 4.35 -26.63 8.21
N GLY A 73 5.66 -26.73 8.45
CA GLY A 73 6.65 -26.87 7.38
C GLY A 73 6.98 -25.57 6.68
N ALA A 74 6.67 -24.42 7.29
CA ALA A 74 7.00 -23.12 6.74
C ALA A 74 8.53 -22.96 6.56
N PRO A 75 9.00 -22.43 5.41
CA PRO A 75 10.40 -22.19 5.20
C PRO A 75 10.91 -21.06 6.10
N VAL A 76 12.12 -21.22 6.66
CA VAL A 76 12.77 -20.15 7.43
C VAL A 76 13.44 -19.15 6.47
N PRO A 77 13.08 -17.86 6.52
CA PRO A 77 13.54 -16.90 5.53
C PRO A 77 14.95 -16.39 5.85
N GLN A 78 15.86 -16.50 4.88
CA GLN A 78 17.26 -16.08 5.06
C GLN A 78 17.51 -14.59 4.72
N HIS A 79 16.70 -14.03 3.81
CA HIS A 79 16.81 -12.65 3.32
C HIS A 79 18.25 -12.18 2.98
N VAL A 80 19.02 -13.03 2.31
CA VAL A 80 20.43 -12.78 2.00
C VAL A 80 20.59 -11.45 1.25
N GLY A 81 21.40 -10.55 1.81
CA GLY A 81 21.72 -9.25 1.21
C GLY A 81 20.70 -8.14 1.48
N LEU A 82 19.61 -8.41 2.23
CA LEU A 82 18.64 -7.38 2.63
C LEU A 82 19.12 -6.67 3.91
N PRO A 83 19.30 -5.33 3.89
CA PRO A 83 19.70 -4.59 5.09
C PRO A 83 18.66 -4.65 6.22
N PRO A 84 19.07 -4.81 7.50
CA PRO A 84 18.14 -4.96 8.63
C PRO A 84 17.08 -3.87 8.80
N VAL A 85 17.39 -2.63 8.39
CA VAL A 85 16.44 -1.50 8.42
C VAL A 85 15.13 -1.78 7.67
N HIS A 86 15.13 -2.70 6.70
CA HIS A 86 13.90 -3.11 6.02
C HIS A 86 12.94 -3.83 6.98
N PHE A 87 13.43 -4.65 7.91
CA PHE A 87 12.56 -5.35 8.86
C PHE A 87 12.02 -4.43 9.96
N GLU A 88 12.71 -3.32 10.23
CA GLU A 88 12.26 -2.26 11.13
C GLU A 88 11.16 -1.41 10.48
N ARG A 89 11.20 -1.23 9.15
CA ARG A 89 10.33 -0.30 8.42
C ARG A 89 9.23 -0.96 7.60
N LEU A 90 9.39 -2.23 7.23
CA LEU A 90 8.49 -2.96 6.35
C LEU A 90 7.93 -4.19 7.06
N SER A 91 6.64 -4.43 6.86
CA SER A 91 6.00 -5.68 7.21
C SER A 91 6.46 -6.82 6.27
N CYS A 92 6.29 -8.09 6.68
CA CYS A 92 6.53 -9.23 5.80
C CYS A 92 5.69 -9.14 4.52
N THR A 93 4.43 -8.68 4.66
CA THR A 93 3.48 -8.54 3.56
C THR A 93 3.88 -7.49 2.54
N ALA A 94 4.69 -6.48 2.92
CA ALA A 94 5.20 -5.48 1.98
C ALA A 94 5.95 -6.11 0.80
N CYS A 95 6.82 -7.09 1.08
CA CYS A 95 7.56 -7.80 0.04
C CYS A 95 6.81 -9.04 -0.48
N HIS A 96 5.96 -9.65 0.36
CA HIS A 96 5.40 -10.97 0.10
C HIS A 96 3.91 -11.01 -0.28
N SER A 97 3.12 -9.92 -0.23
CA SER A 97 1.66 -10.01 -0.42
C SER A 97 1.09 -9.05 -1.45
N GLY A 98 0.00 -9.47 -2.11
CA GLY A 98 -0.77 -8.68 -3.07
C GLY A 98 -0.26 -8.75 -4.52
N PRO A 99 -0.60 -7.77 -5.36
CA PRO A 99 0.10 -7.53 -6.64
C PRO A 99 1.46 -6.88 -6.39
N TRP A 100 2.37 -6.95 -7.36
CA TRP A 100 3.51 -6.02 -7.40
C TRP A 100 3.00 -4.59 -7.66
N PRO A 101 3.63 -3.54 -7.08
CA PRO A 101 3.27 -2.18 -7.42
C PRO A 101 3.55 -1.91 -8.90
N GLY A 102 2.55 -1.40 -9.60
CA GLY A 102 2.65 -0.91 -10.97
C GLY A 102 2.49 0.61 -11.04
N GLU A 103 2.60 1.19 -12.24
CA GLU A 103 2.44 2.64 -12.45
C GLU A 103 1.16 3.21 -11.84
N GLN A 104 0.11 2.39 -11.77
CA GLN A 104 -1.15 2.69 -11.11
C GLN A 104 -1.55 1.55 -10.17
N ALA A 105 -2.18 1.89 -9.04
CA ALA A 105 -2.90 0.91 -8.24
C ALA A 105 -4.08 0.33 -9.04
N VAL A 106 -4.40 -0.94 -8.82
CA VAL A 106 -5.44 -1.65 -9.59
C VAL A 106 -6.74 -1.77 -8.80
N PHE A 107 -7.86 -1.82 -9.50
CA PHE A 107 -9.14 -2.17 -8.89
C PHE A 107 -9.14 -3.62 -8.40
N THR A 108 -9.57 -3.80 -7.17
CA THR A 108 -9.53 -5.07 -6.45
C THR A 108 -10.92 -5.43 -5.96
N LYS A 109 -11.49 -6.49 -6.52
CA LYS A 109 -12.78 -7.00 -6.04
C LYS A 109 -12.62 -7.81 -4.76
N THR A 110 -13.62 -7.74 -3.90
CA THR A 110 -13.73 -8.59 -2.71
C THR A 110 -15.11 -9.23 -2.66
N SER A 111 -15.19 -10.45 -2.11
CA SER A 111 -16.45 -11.20 -2.10
C SER A 111 -17.58 -10.45 -1.41
N ARG A 112 -17.31 -9.81 -0.26
CA ARG A 112 -18.34 -9.05 0.47
C ARG A 112 -18.71 -7.74 -0.21
N ALA A 113 -17.73 -6.93 -0.61
CA ALA A 113 -18.02 -5.59 -1.14
C ALA A 113 -18.67 -5.63 -2.53
N HIS A 114 -18.30 -6.62 -3.35
CA HIS A 114 -18.77 -6.75 -4.73
C HIS A 114 -19.75 -7.91 -4.90
N ARG A 115 -20.21 -8.55 -3.82
CA ARG A 115 -21.14 -9.70 -3.86
C ARG A 115 -20.67 -10.84 -4.78
N LEU A 116 -19.36 -11.10 -4.85
CA LEU A 116 -18.85 -12.17 -5.70
C LEU A 116 -19.41 -13.50 -5.21
N GLY A 117 -19.95 -14.30 -6.15
CA GLY A 117 -20.62 -15.57 -5.86
C GLY A 117 -22.15 -15.49 -5.86
N THR A 118 -22.75 -14.29 -5.93
CA THR A 118 -24.20 -14.17 -6.16
C THR A 118 -24.53 -14.20 -7.66
N PRO A 119 -25.70 -14.74 -8.07
CA PRO A 119 -26.13 -14.72 -9.46
C PRO A 119 -26.20 -13.30 -10.04
N ASN A 120 -25.87 -13.15 -11.33
CA ASN A 120 -26.00 -11.91 -12.11
C ASN A 120 -25.24 -10.68 -11.55
N VAL A 121 -24.22 -10.90 -10.72
CA VAL A 121 -23.38 -9.80 -10.22
C VAL A 121 -22.54 -9.20 -11.36
N ASN A 122 -22.46 -7.87 -11.41
CA ASN A 122 -21.61 -7.18 -12.37
C ASN A 122 -20.12 -7.43 -12.02
N LYS A 123 -19.38 -8.04 -12.96
CA LYS A 123 -17.96 -8.40 -12.79
C LYS A 123 -17.02 -7.44 -13.52
N SER A 124 -17.53 -6.38 -14.14
CA SER A 124 -16.75 -5.32 -14.78
C SER A 124 -15.66 -4.80 -13.85
N GLU A 125 -14.46 -4.56 -14.37
CA GLU A 125 -13.28 -4.11 -13.61
C GLU A 125 -13.57 -2.88 -12.74
N GLU A 126 -14.34 -1.94 -13.29
CA GLU A 126 -14.75 -0.65 -12.70
C GLU A 126 -16.08 -0.73 -11.92
N MET A 127 -16.53 -1.91 -11.54
CA MET A 127 -17.76 -2.02 -10.74
C MET A 127 -17.51 -1.46 -9.34
N VAL A 128 -18.34 -0.50 -8.90
CA VAL A 128 -18.28 0.02 -7.53
C VAL A 128 -18.63 -1.05 -6.47
N PRO A 129 -18.12 -0.95 -5.24
CA PRO A 129 -17.21 0.09 -4.73
C PRO A 129 -15.79 -0.07 -5.29
N HIS A 130 -15.20 1.03 -5.76
CA HIS A 130 -13.80 1.02 -6.19
C HIS A 130 -12.87 0.83 -4.99
N ILE A 131 -12.25 -0.35 -4.92
CA ILE A 131 -11.21 -0.66 -3.93
C ILE A 131 -9.89 -0.76 -4.65
N LEU A 132 -8.91 0.05 -4.27
CA LEU A 132 -7.59 0.12 -4.91
C LEU A 132 -6.55 -0.70 -4.14
N SER A 133 -5.69 -1.44 -4.83
CA SER A 133 -4.53 -2.10 -4.22
C SER A 133 -3.41 -2.40 -5.24
N PRO A 134 -2.17 -2.68 -4.81
CA PRO A 134 -1.67 -2.45 -3.46
C PRO A 134 -1.44 -0.95 -3.23
N VAL A 135 -1.77 -0.46 -2.04
CA VAL A 135 -1.34 0.87 -1.58
C VAL A 135 -0.43 0.71 -0.38
N PHE A 136 0.85 1.06 -0.52
CA PHE A 136 1.81 0.95 0.56
C PHE A 136 1.63 2.13 1.53
N ALA A 137 1.20 1.83 2.75
CA ALA A 137 0.90 2.81 3.79
C ALA A 137 1.34 2.29 5.16
N HIS A 138 1.38 3.18 6.16
CA HIS A 138 1.66 2.80 7.54
C HIS A 138 0.58 1.87 8.12
N ASP A 139 1.01 0.77 8.71
CA ASP A 139 0.26 -0.14 9.58
C ASP A 139 1.03 -0.24 10.91
N GLY A 140 0.63 0.59 11.88
CA GLY A 140 1.47 0.88 13.04
C GLY A 140 2.81 1.51 12.62
N ASP A 141 3.92 0.97 13.13
CA ASP A 141 5.26 1.51 12.87
C ASP A 141 5.87 1.08 11.53
N LYS A 142 5.26 0.11 10.84
CA LYS A 142 5.78 -0.46 9.60
C LYS A 142 4.92 -0.08 8.40
N ILE A 143 5.50 -0.10 7.21
CA ILE A 143 4.77 0.03 5.95
C ILE A 143 4.28 -1.36 5.52
N ALA A 144 3.01 -1.43 5.13
CA ALA A 144 2.34 -2.63 4.63
C ALA A 144 1.51 -2.30 3.39
N PRO A 145 1.22 -3.29 2.52
CA PRO A 145 0.29 -3.08 1.43
C PRO A 145 -1.13 -3.07 2.01
N HIS A 146 -1.93 -2.12 1.55
CA HIS A 146 -3.31 -1.93 1.95
C HIS A 146 -4.23 -2.02 0.75
N LYS A 147 -5.50 -2.30 1.04
CA LYS A 147 -6.62 -1.92 0.19
C LYS A 147 -7.12 -0.55 0.65
N VAL A 148 -7.51 0.28 -0.31
CA VAL A 148 -7.98 1.65 -0.08
C VAL A 148 -9.37 1.83 -0.70
N VAL A 149 -10.26 2.51 0.02
CA VAL A 149 -11.51 3.05 -0.53
C VAL A 149 -11.65 4.51 -0.12
N TRP A 150 -12.04 5.36 -1.06
CA TRP A 150 -12.37 6.75 -0.78
C TRP A 150 -13.83 6.85 -0.34
N PRO A 151 -14.12 7.52 0.79
CA PRO A 151 -15.50 7.68 1.23
C PRO A 151 -16.30 8.56 0.28
N ALA A 152 -17.57 8.21 0.10
CA ALA A 152 -18.57 9.03 -0.59
C ALA A 152 -19.87 9.00 0.23
N TYR A 153 -20.20 10.08 0.96
CA TYR A 153 -21.41 10.12 1.79
C TYR A 153 -21.92 11.54 2.05
N TRP A 154 -23.21 11.64 2.37
CA TRP A 154 -23.85 12.86 2.83
C TRP A 154 -23.84 12.91 4.36
N GLY A 155 -23.55 14.07 4.92
CA GLY A 155 -23.46 14.27 6.37
C GLY A 155 -24.09 15.59 6.81
N THR A 156 -24.35 15.73 8.10
CA THR A 156 -24.54 17.03 8.74
C THR A 156 -23.23 17.48 9.36
N ARG A 157 -23.00 18.79 9.36
CA ARG A 157 -21.84 19.41 10.01
C ARG A 157 -22.30 20.26 11.18
N ALA A 158 -21.77 19.96 12.35
CA ALA A 158 -21.82 20.83 13.53
C ALA A 158 -20.36 21.09 13.95
N ASP A 159 -19.94 22.35 13.90
CA ASP A 159 -18.55 22.76 14.06
C ASP A 159 -17.60 21.98 13.12
N ASP A 160 -16.65 21.22 13.67
CA ASP A 160 -15.71 20.39 12.91
C ASP A 160 -16.12 18.92 12.83
N THR A 161 -17.28 18.56 13.39
CA THR A 161 -17.78 17.18 13.38
C THR A 161 -18.74 16.96 12.23
N VAL A 162 -18.45 15.95 11.40
CA VAL A 162 -19.34 15.49 10.34
C VAL A 162 -19.98 14.17 10.75
N THR A 163 -21.32 14.13 10.74
CA THR A 163 -22.10 12.93 11.07
C THR A 163 -22.85 12.45 9.82
N PRO A 164 -22.70 11.19 9.39
CA PRO A 164 -23.45 10.67 8.25
C PRO A 164 -24.97 10.78 8.43
N ILE A 165 -25.67 11.20 7.38
CA ILE A 165 -27.14 11.24 7.35
C ILE A 165 -27.65 9.83 7.01
N ALA A 166 -28.75 9.43 7.65
CA ALA A 166 -29.39 8.14 7.38
C ALA A 166 -29.82 8.02 5.91
N LEU A 167 -29.61 6.85 5.30
CA LEU A 167 -29.78 6.64 3.87
C LEU A 167 -31.22 6.89 3.38
N ASP A 168 -32.22 6.56 4.20
CA ASP A 168 -33.63 6.77 3.90
C ASP A 168 -33.99 8.26 3.85
N VAL A 169 -33.40 9.07 4.73
CA VAL A 169 -33.53 10.53 4.72
C VAL A 169 -32.86 11.10 3.48
N VAL A 170 -31.65 10.64 3.15
CA VAL A 170 -30.94 11.02 1.92
C VAL A 170 -31.79 10.73 0.69
N GLU A 171 -32.22 9.48 0.53
CA GLU A 171 -33.00 9.06 -0.64
C GLU A 171 -34.28 9.90 -0.76
N LYS A 172 -35.03 10.08 0.33
CA LYS A 172 -36.27 10.87 0.31
C LYS A 172 -36.02 12.34 -0.06
N ALA A 173 -34.92 12.93 0.37
CA ALA A 173 -34.64 14.34 0.19
C ALA A 173 -34.10 14.68 -1.21
N ILE A 174 -33.24 13.81 -1.79
CA ILE A 174 -32.44 14.20 -2.98
C ILE A 174 -32.62 13.31 -4.20
N LYS A 175 -33.34 12.18 -4.12
CA LYS A 175 -33.49 11.24 -5.24
C LYS A 175 -33.89 11.94 -6.55
N GLY A 176 -34.82 12.89 -6.48
CA GLY A 176 -35.28 13.65 -7.65
C GLY A 176 -34.18 14.43 -8.40
N HIS A 177 -33.08 14.80 -7.73
CA HIS A 177 -31.94 15.49 -8.35
C HIS A 177 -31.05 14.56 -9.19
N PHE A 178 -31.20 13.24 -9.02
CA PHE A 178 -30.39 12.21 -9.66
C PHE A 178 -31.20 11.26 -10.55
N ASP A 179 -32.51 11.45 -10.71
CA ASP A 179 -33.38 10.55 -11.50
C ASP A 179 -32.97 10.42 -12.98
N LYS A 180 -32.30 11.44 -13.53
CA LYS A 180 -31.83 11.47 -14.93
C LYS A 180 -30.38 11.02 -15.10
N LEU A 181 -29.74 10.60 -14.01
CA LEU A 181 -28.34 10.22 -14.01
C LEU A 181 -28.19 8.86 -14.69
N GLU A 182 -27.48 8.81 -15.82
CA GLU A 182 -27.24 7.57 -16.54
C GLU A 182 -26.19 6.73 -15.81
N ILE A 183 -26.55 5.51 -15.41
CA ILE A 183 -25.63 4.59 -14.76
C ILE A 183 -24.88 3.81 -15.84
N PRO A 184 -23.53 3.92 -15.92
CA PRO A 184 -22.75 3.17 -16.89
C PRO A 184 -22.94 1.66 -16.74
N SER A 185 -22.94 0.92 -17.85
CA SER A 185 -23.05 -0.55 -17.83
C SER A 185 -21.88 -1.23 -17.13
N SER A 186 -20.72 -0.56 -17.04
CA SER A 186 -19.57 -1.02 -16.26
C SER A 186 -19.84 -0.99 -14.75
N GLY A 187 -20.89 -0.29 -14.31
CA GLY A 187 -21.20 -0.09 -12.89
C GLY A 187 -20.23 0.87 -12.18
N THR A 188 -19.44 1.64 -12.94
CA THR A 188 -18.60 2.72 -12.41
C THR A 188 -19.46 3.92 -11.97
N TRP A 189 -18.80 4.93 -11.41
CA TRP A 189 -19.46 6.16 -11.04
C TRP A 189 -20.15 6.82 -12.25
N PRO A 190 -21.40 7.26 -12.10
CA PRO A 190 -22.14 7.92 -13.17
C PRO A 190 -21.69 9.37 -13.45
N GLY A 191 -20.85 9.95 -12.59
CA GLY A 191 -20.40 11.34 -12.72
C GLY A 191 -21.47 12.34 -12.28
N ILE A 192 -21.33 12.87 -11.07
CA ILE A 192 -22.24 13.85 -10.49
C ILE A 192 -21.67 15.26 -10.72
N SER A 193 -22.49 16.19 -11.21
CA SER A 193 -22.06 17.58 -11.41
C SER A 193 -22.11 18.41 -10.12
N THR A 194 -21.34 19.50 -10.09
CA THR A 194 -21.33 20.44 -8.95
C THR A 194 -22.71 21.07 -8.72
N GLU A 195 -23.49 21.31 -9.77
CA GLU A 195 -24.84 21.84 -9.69
C GLU A 195 -25.81 20.84 -9.03
N GLN A 196 -25.66 19.55 -9.32
CA GLN A 196 -26.45 18.50 -8.66
C GLN A 196 -26.08 18.40 -7.18
N ILE A 197 -24.80 18.54 -6.83
CA ILE A 197 -24.35 18.60 -5.44
C ILE A 197 -24.96 19.81 -4.73
N ALA A 198 -24.93 20.99 -5.35
CA ALA A 198 -25.51 22.21 -4.78
C ALA A 198 -27.00 22.02 -4.46
N ALA A 199 -27.77 21.51 -5.43
CA ALA A 199 -29.19 21.25 -5.27
C ALA A 199 -29.48 20.21 -4.17
N ALA A 200 -28.69 19.14 -4.13
CA ALA A 200 -28.80 18.10 -3.11
C ALA A 200 -28.48 18.63 -1.71
N LEU A 201 -27.40 19.40 -1.54
CA LEU A 201 -27.03 20.02 -0.26
C LEU A 201 -28.12 20.98 0.24
N GLN A 202 -28.72 21.76 -0.66
CA GLN A 202 -29.81 22.67 -0.31
C GLN A 202 -31.05 21.90 0.18
N SER A 203 -31.49 20.88 -0.57
CA SER A 203 -32.65 20.06 -0.17
C SER A 203 -32.39 19.26 1.12
N LEU A 204 -31.19 18.73 1.30
CA LEU A 204 -30.82 18.03 2.53
C LEU A 204 -30.80 18.96 3.72
N SER A 205 -30.22 20.14 3.60
CA SER A 205 -30.12 21.09 4.71
C SER A 205 -31.51 21.46 5.24
N GLN A 206 -32.49 21.61 4.34
CA GLN A 206 -33.89 21.84 4.70
C GLN A 206 -34.54 20.61 5.35
N ALA A 207 -34.25 19.40 4.84
CA ALA A 207 -34.85 18.17 5.33
C ALA A 207 -34.35 17.78 6.74
N VAL A 208 -33.10 18.10 7.07
CA VAL A 208 -32.46 17.75 8.34
C VAL A 208 -32.38 18.93 9.33
N ASP A 209 -32.80 20.13 8.92
CA ASP A 209 -32.70 21.37 9.70
C ASP A 209 -31.27 21.62 10.24
N ALA A 210 -30.26 21.36 9.41
CA ALA A 210 -28.85 21.51 9.75
C ALA A 210 -28.01 21.74 8.50
N ASN A 211 -26.75 22.17 8.66
CA ASN A 211 -25.85 22.35 7.53
C ASN A 211 -25.47 20.98 6.95
N ALA A 212 -25.98 20.65 5.77
CA ALA A 212 -25.61 19.43 5.07
C ALA A 212 -24.27 19.62 4.35
N VAL A 213 -23.48 18.56 4.33
CA VAL A 213 -22.20 18.47 3.64
C VAL A 213 -22.12 17.19 2.83
N TYR A 214 -21.27 17.21 1.82
CA TYR A 214 -20.95 16.03 1.03
C TYR A 214 -19.46 15.72 1.16
N VAL A 215 -19.14 14.46 1.38
CA VAL A 215 -17.76 14.00 1.53
C VAL A 215 -17.47 13.06 0.39
N ALA A 216 -16.48 13.39 -0.45
CA ALA A 216 -16.08 12.60 -1.62
C ALA A 216 -14.66 12.96 -2.07
N GLY A 217 -13.91 12.00 -2.63
CA GLY A 217 -12.64 12.30 -3.31
C GLY A 217 -11.59 13.00 -2.44
N GLY A 218 -11.56 12.75 -1.12
CA GLY A 218 -10.63 13.44 -0.23
C GLY A 218 -11.00 14.89 0.12
N ALA A 219 -12.17 15.35 -0.29
CA ALA A 219 -12.69 16.69 -0.01
C ALA A 219 -14.02 16.66 0.74
N LEU A 220 -14.30 17.79 1.39
CA LEU A 220 -15.61 18.11 1.96
C LEU A 220 -16.22 19.26 1.14
N TYR A 221 -17.47 19.10 0.76
CA TYR A 221 -18.24 20.06 -0.02
C TYR A 221 -19.39 20.60 0.84
N SER A 222 -19.53 21.93 0.87
CA SER A 222 -20.59 22.65 1.59
C SER A 222 -21.14 23.78 0.74
N LEU A 223 -22.32 24.33 1.11
CA LEU A 223 -22.83 25.55 0.48
C LEU A 223 -22.28 26.78 1.19
N ASN A 224 -21.81 27.76 0.41
CA ASN A 224 -21.46 29.09 0.92
C ASN A 224 -22.73 29.96 1.09
N GLU A 225 -22.56 31.19 1.59
CA GLU A 225 -23.67 32.15 1.78
C GLU A 225 -24.41 32.51 0.47
N ALA A 226 -23.74 32.37 -0.68
CA ALA A 226 -24.33 32.61 -2.00
C ALA A 226 -25.07 31.37 -2.57
N GLY A 227 -25.03 30.23 -1.87
CA GLY A 227 -25.62 28.97 -2.34
C GLY A 227 -24.78 28.23 -3.38
N GLU A 228 -23.50 28.57 -3.51
CA GLU A 228 -22.54 27.88 -4.37
C GLU A 228 -21.77 26.83 -3.57
N VAL A 229 -21.28 25.79 -4.27
CA VAL A 229 -20.48 24.73 -3.63
C VAL A 229 -19.07 25.22 -3.34
N GLU A 230 -18.69 25.20 -2.07
CA GLU A 230 -17.32 25.38 -1.61
C GLU A 230 -16.66 24.02 -1.38
N GLU A 231 -15.48 23.83 -1.95
CA GLU A 231 -14.65 22.62 -1.76
C GLU A 231 -13.54 22.86 -0.73
N GLN A 232 -13.50 22.03 0.30
CA GLN A 232 -12.40 21.92 1.25
C GLN A 232 -11.58 20.66 0.94
N ALA A 233 -10.57 20.80 0.10
CA ALA A 233 -9.68 19.71 -0.31
C ALA A 233 -8.82 19.19 0.85
N ASN A 234 -8.46 17.89 0.81
CA ASN A 234 -7.67 17.19 1.84
C ASN A 234 -8.27 17.25 3.25
N HIS A 235 -9.61 17.23 3.35
CA HIS A 235 -10.30 17.32 4.63
C HIS A 235 -10.12 16.03 5.47
N PRO A 236 -9.84 16.11 6.79
CA PRO A 236 -9.63 14.92 7.63
C PRO A 236 -10.75 13.87 7.59
N VAL A 237 -12.01 14.30 7.51
CA VAL A 237 -13.18 13.39 7.43
C VAL A 237 -13.34 12.68 6.09
N ALA A 238 -12.61 13.14 5.07
CA ALA A 238 -12.61 12.62 3.72
C ALA A 238 -11.38 11.72 3.46
N LYS A 239 -10.56 11.46 4.48
CA LYS A 239 -9.42 10.54 4.37
C LYS A 239 -9.89 9.15 3.90
N PRO A 240 -9.10 8.49 3.05
CA PRO A 240 -9.43 7.14 2.59
C PRO A 240 -9.44 6.17 3.77
N TYR A 241 -10.35 5.20 3.71
CA TYR A 241 -10.30 4.04 4.59
C TYR A 241 -9.30 3.04 4.03
N MET A 242 -8.40 2.58 4.88
CA MET A 242 -7.34 1.67 4.52
C MET A 242 -7.35 0.46 5.44
N TRP A 243 -7.13 -0.73 4.89
CA TRP A 243 -6.92 -1.92 5.71
C TRP A 243 -5.84 -2.84 5.10
N PRO A 244 -5.06 -3.53 5.94
CA PRO A 244 -3.92 -4.32 5.47
C PRO A 244 -4.32 -5.46 4.53
N LEU A 245 -3.41 -5.77 3.61
CA LEU A 245 -3.49 -6.89 2.67
C LEU A 245 -2.44 -7.94 3.03
N ALA A 246 -2.90 -9.10 3.50
CA ALA A 246 -2.06 -10.27 3.84
C ALA A 246 -2.44 -11.53 3.03
N HIS A 247 -2.90 -11.36 1.80
CA HIS A 247 -3.33 -12.44 0.89
C HIS A 247 -2.62 -12.32 -0.45
N ALA A 248 -2.74 -13.36 -1.29
CA ALA A 248 -1.96 -13.49 -2.53
C ALA A 248 -0.46 -13.38 -2.20
N VAL A 249 -0.08 -14.11 -1.16
CA VAL A 249 1.26 -14.31 -0.67
C VAL A 249 2.07 -15.08 -1.71
N ARG A 250 3.21 -14.49 -2.06
CA ARG A 250 4.13 -14.98 -3.06
C ARG A 250 5.39 -15.57 -2.41
N PRO A 251 6.02 -16.57 -3.05
CA PRO A 251 7.26 -17.15 -2.55
C PRO A 251 8.42 -16.14 -2.61
N ALA A 252 9.52 -16.44 -1.92
CA ALA A 252 10.74 -15.61 -1.93
C ALA A 252 11.22 -15.29 -3.36
N ALA A 253 11.16 -16.27 -4.27
CA ALA A 253 11.56 -16.11 -5.68
C ALA A 253 10.71 -15.12 -6.50
N GLN A 254 9.59 -14.65 -5.95
CA GLN A 254 8.68 -13.68 -6.59
C GLN A 254 8.48 -12.42 -5.73
N SER A 255 9.20 -12.29 -4.61
CA SER A 255 9.01 -11.19 -3.65
C SER A 255 9.69 -9.92 -4.10
N LEU A 256 9.21 -8.75 -3.66
CA LEU A 256 9.85 -7.48 -4.01
C LEU A 256 11.30 -7.45 -3.54
N GLY A 257 12.20 -6.99 -4.40
CA GLY A 257 13.64 -6.96 -4.15
C GLY A 257 14.38 -8.22 -4.58
N ILE A 258 13.68 -9.28 -5.04
CA ILE A 258 14.31 -10.52 -5.50
C ILE A 258 15.22 -10.31 -6.72
N ARG A 259 14.87 -9.36 -7.60
CA ARG A 259 15.70 -9.05 -8.76
C ARG A 259 16.88 -8.21 -8.30
N TYR A 260 16.59 -7.00 -7.82
CA TYR A 260 17.57 -6.03 -7.34
C TYR A 260 16.89 -5.00 -6.44
N CYS A 261 17.69 -4.21 -5.71
CA CYS A 261 17.22 -3.07 -4.92
C CYS A 261 16.35 -2.09 -5.73
N THR A 262 16.53 -2.02 -7.05
CA THR A 262 15.77 -1.15 -7.96
C THR A 262 14.29 -1.51 -8.08
N ASP A 263 13.87 -2.70 -7.63
CA ASP A 263 12.44 -3.03 -7.55
C ASP A 263 11.68 -1.98 -6.69
N CYS A 264 12.31 -1.47 -5.63
CA CYS A 264 11.75 -0.42 -4.77
C CYS A 264 12.54 0.91 -4.84
N HIS A 265 13.85 0.87 -5.08
CA HIS A 265 14.74 2.04 -5.03
C HIS A 265 15.18 2.55 -6.40
N ALA A 266 14.44 2.26 -7.47
CA ALA A 266 14.59 3.04 -8.70
C ALA A 266 14.01 4.46 -8.51
N THR A 267 14.50 5.43 -9.27
CA THR A 267 14.04 6.84 -9.20
C THR A 267 12.59 7.04 -9.67
N ASP A 268 12.03 6.03 -10.32
CA ASP A 268 10.67 5.93 -10.84
C ASP A 268 9.97 4.66 -10.32
N SER A 269 10.52 3.99 -9.30
CA SER A 269 9.91 2.76 -8.76
C SER A 269 8.47 3.00 -8.34
N PRO A 270 7.52 2.17 -8.82
CA PRO A 270 6.13 2.30 -8.41
C PRO A 270 5.87 2.07 -6.92
N PHE A 271 6.82 1.47 -6.19
CA PHE A 271 6.74 1.35 -4.73
C PHE A 271 6.62 2.72 -4.04
N PHE A 272 7.30 3.74 -4.56
CA PHE A 272 7.20 5.13 -4.05
C PHE A 272 6.38 6.03 -4.98
N PHE A 273 6.52 5.87 -6.29
CA PHE A 273 6.01 6.85 -7.25
C PHE A 273 4.80 6.38 -8.06
N GLY A 274 4.31 5.16 -7.79
CA GLY A 274 3.07 4.66 -8.37
C GLY A 274 1.89 5.56 -8.01
N LYS A 275 0.94 5.69 -8.93
CA LYS A 275 -0.23 6.57 -8.78
C LYS A 275 -1.40 5.80 -8.18
N VAL A 276 -2.01 6.37 -7.15
CA VAL A 276 -3.26 5.88 -6.56
C VAL A 276 -4.34 6.88 -6.94
N ALA A 277 -5.40 6.41 -7.59
CA ALA A 277 -6.53 7.27 -7.93
C ALA A 277 -7.19 7.83 -6.65
N ILE A 278 -7.52 9.12 -6.68
CA ILE A 278 -8.41 9.76 -5.72
C ILE A 278 -9.82 9.58 -6.29
N ASP A 279 -10.46 8.49 -5.87
CA ASP A 279 -11.74 8.06 -6.41
C ASP A 279 -12.88 8.94 -5.89
N SER A 280 -13.75 9.38 -6.79
CA SER A 280 -14.87 10.26 -6.48
C SER A 280 -16.01 10.04 -7.47
N PRO A 281 -17.27 10.07 -7.02
CA PRO A 281 -18.42 10.09 -7.90
C PRO A 281 -18.64 11.44 -8.58
N ILE A 282 -17.92 12.49 -8.19
CA ILE A 282 -18.01 13.83 -8.79
C ILE A 282 -17.34 13.79 -10.16
N ALA A 283 -18.04 14.27 -11.18
CA ALA A 283 -17.53 14.31 -12.54
C ALA A 283 -16.27 15.17 -12.61
N SER A 284 -15.21 14.62 -13.21
CA SER A 284 -13.95 15.32 -13.47
C SER A 284 -13.40 14.87 -14.81
N ASP A 285 -12.98 15.82 -15.62
CA ASP A 285 -12.31 15.55 -16.90
C ASP A 285 -10.89 14.97 -16.71
N VAL A 286 -10.30 15.19 -15.53
CA VAL A 286 -8.94 14.75 -15.21
C VAL A 286 -8.95 13.83 -13.99
N PRO A 287 -8.48 12.58 -14.13
CA PRO A 287 -8.29 11.69 -12.98
C PRO A 287 -7.31 12.30 -11.98
N THR A 288 -7.79 12.58 -10.77
CA THR A 288 -6.92 13.05 -9.70
C THR A 288 -6.20 11.85 -9.10
N THR A 289 -4.89 11.96 -8.89
CA THR A 289 -4.07 10.89 -8.34
C THR A 289 -3.15 11.40 -7.24
N ARG A 290 -2.80 10.50 -6.32
CA ARG A 290 -1.79 10.71 -5.28
C ARG A 290 -0.67 9.69 -5.46
N GLN A 291 0.58 10.11 -5.33
CA GLN A 291 1.72 9.19 -5.37
C GLN A 291 1.76 8.29 -4.12
N MET A 292 2.22 7.06 -4.29
CA MET A 292 2.31 6.04 -3.24
C MET A 292 3.07 6.53 -1.99
N VAL A 293 4.16 7.27 -2.19
CA VAL A 293 5.00 7.84 -1.13
C VAL A 293 4.21 8.76 -0.19
N GLY A 294 3.15 9.39 -0.70
CA GLY A 294 2.26 10.22 0.11
C GLY A 294 1.43 9.42 1.11
N PHE A 295 1.23 8.11 0.92
CA PHE A 295 0.57 7.22 1.90
C PHE A 295 1.55 6.61 2.91
N GLN A 296 2.86 6.71 2.62
CA GLN A 296 3.94 6.24 3.47
C GLN A 296 4.47 7.33 4.39
N ASP A 297 3.89 8.54 4.35
CA ASP A 297 4.38 9.73 5.06
C ASP A 297 5.87 10.05 4.82
N ILE A 298 6.35 9.70 3.62
CA ILE A 298 7.72 9.99 3.17
C ILE A 298 7.69 11.18 2.21
N SER A 299 8.74 12.00 2.24
CA SER A 299 8.90 13.07 1.24
C SER A 299 9.24 12.46 -0.14
N PRO A 300 8.49 12.82 -1.22
CA PRO A 300 8.82 12.38 -2.58
C PRO A 300 10.25 12.73 -2.98
N PHE A 301 10.71 13.93 -2.60
CA PHE A 301 12.08 14.37 -2.88
C PHE A 301 13.12 13.53 -2.12
N TYR A 302 12.85 13.21 -0.85
CA TYR A 302 13.75 12.36 -0.06
C TYR A 302 13.86 10.96 -0.67
N ALA A 303 12.73 10.32 -0.99
CA ALA A 303 12.71 9.00 -1.62
C ALA A 303 13.48 9.03 -2.95
N TRP A 304 13.25 10.05 -3.77
CA TRP A 304 13.94 10.22 -5.05
C TRP A 304 15.44 10.44 -4.88
N ALA A 305 15.86 11.35 -3.98
CA ALA A 305 17.26 11.67 -3.75
C ALA A 305 18.03 10.45 -3.23
N PHE A 306 17.41 9.66 -2.34
CA PHE A 306 17.96 8.40 -1.88
C PHE A 306 18.13 7.41 -3.03
N SER A 307 17.10 7.18 -3.84
CA SER A 307 17.17 6.32 -5.03
C SER A 307 18.24 6.78 -6.03
N ALA A 308 18.33 8.10 -6.29
CA ALA A 308 19.31 8.69 -7.18
C ALA A 308 20.76 8.47 -6.70
N SER A 309 21.00 8.43 -5.39
CA SER A 309 22.33 8.16 -4.83
C SER A 309 22.90 6.81 -5.26
N PHE A 310 22.05 5.80 -5.52
CA PHE A 310 22.49 4.49 -6.00
C PHE A 310 22.94 4.51 -7.46
N VAL A 311 22.41 5.42 -8.27
CA VAL A 311 22.80 5.59 -9.69
C VAL A 311 24.27 6.01 -9.79
N PHE A 312 24.75 6.81 -8.84
CA PHE A 312 26.15 7.27 -8.79
C PHE A 312 27.11 6.28 -8.11
N ARG A 313 26.59 5.18 -7.54
CA ARG A 313 27.41 4.18 -6.84
C ARG A 313 28.52 3.55 -7.72
N PRO A 314 28.31 3.22 -9.01
CA PRO A 314 29.37 2.71 -9.87
C PRO A 314 30.49 3.73 -10.07
N TRP A 315 30.14 5.01 -10.28
CA TRP A 315 31.12 6.10 -10.41
C TRP A 315 31.94 6.28 -9.14
N PHE A 316 31.28 6.25 -7.97
CA PHE A 316 31.97 6.30 -6.69
C PHE A 316 32.98 5.16 -6.55
N LYS A 317 32.63 3.92 -6.93
CA LYS A 317 33.56 2.78 -6.92
C LYS A 317 34.75 3.00 -7.84
N VAL A 318 34.52 3.46 -9.07
CA VAL A 318 35.59 3.73 -10.05
C VAL A 318 36.54 4.81 -9.53
N ILE A 319 36.00 5.91 -9.02
CA ILE A 319 36.80 7.01 -8.46
C ILE A 319 37.59 6.54 -7.24
N ALA A 320 36.96 5.80 -6.31
CA ALA A 320 37.62 5.30 -5.11
C ALA A 320 38.75 4.29 -5.43
N LEU A 321 38.52 3.38 -6.39
CA LEU A 321 39.54 2.44 -6.85
C LEU A 321 40.68 3.17 -7.57
N GLY A 322 40.36 4.14 -8.43
CA GLY A 322 41.36 4.98 -9.11
C GLY A 322 42.22 5.77 -8.11
N ALA A 323 41.59 6.40 -7.13
CA ALA A 323 42.29 7.12 -6.06
C ALA A 323 43.18 6.20 -5.23
N SER A 324 42.69 5.00 -4.89
CA SER A 324 43.46 3.98 -4.15
C SER A 324 44.65 3.48 -4.96
N ALA A 325 44.49 3.30 -6.28
CA ALA A 325 45.57 2.89 -7.17
C ALA A 325 46.67 3.98 -7.27
N VAL A 326 46.28 5.25 -7.41
CA VAL A 326 47.22 6.38 -7.41
C VAL A 326 47.97 6.44 -6.08
N LEU A 327 47.26 6.33 -4.94
CA LEU A 327 47.88 6.28 -3.62
C LEU A 327 48.87 5.12 -3.52
N GLY A 328 48.49 3.93 -3.99
CA GLY A 328 49.34 2.74 -4.02
C GLY A 328 50.61 2.95 -4.84
N ILE A 329 50.52 3.59 -6.02
CA ILE A 329 51.68 3.93 -6.85
C ILE A 329 52.60 4.91 -6.11
N VAL A 330 52.05 5.95 -5.49
CA VAL A 330 52.83 6.92 -4.72
C VAL A 330 53.57 6.23 -3.58
N LEU A 331 52.88 5.41 -2.78
CA LEU A 331 53.49 4.65 -1.68
C LEU A 331 54.57 3.69 -2.18
N LEU A 332 54.35 3.01 -3.30
CA LEU A 332 55.34 2.13 -3.91
C LEU A 332 56.59 2.90 -4.35
N LEU A 333 56.44 4.06 -4.99
CA LEU A 333 57.56 4.90 -5.41
C LEU A 333 58.39 5.38 -4.22
N TYR A 334 57.75 5.82 -3.14
CA TYR A 334 58.46 6.21 -1.91
C TYR A 334 59.13 5.00 -1.23
N GLY A 335 58.48 3.84 -1.22
CA GLY A 335 59.05 2.59 -0.70
C GLY A 335 60.31 2.17 -1.46
N LEU A 336 60.27 2.20 -2.80
CA LEU A 336 61.43 1.90 -3.65
C LEU A 336 62.58 2.90 -3.46
N LYS A 337 62.26 4.20 -3.31
CA LYS A 337 63.27 5.23 -3.00
C LYS A 337 63.92 4.98 -1.63
N ALA A 338 63.14 4.65 -0.62
CA ALA A 338 63.66 4.32 0.71
C ALA A 338 64.56 3.07 0.66
N LEU A 339 64.13 2.02 -0.05
CA LEU A 339 64.92 0.80 -0.24
C LEU A 339 66.25 1.09 -0.95
N GLY A 340 66.23 1.93 -2.00
CA GLY A 340 67.43 2.38 -2.70
C GLY A 340 68.38 3.17 -1.80
N ALA A 341 67.86 4.01 -0.91
CA ALA A 341 68.68 4.74 0.06
C ALA A 341 69.33 3.80 1.08
N VAL A 342 68.58 2.82 1.62
CA VAL A 342 69.10 1.80 2.55
C VAL A 342 70.17 0.95 1.88
N ALA A 343 69.92 0.48 0.65
CA ALA A 343 70.89 -0.30 -0.11
C ALA A 343 72.20 0.46 -0.35
N ARG A 344 72.11 1.78 -0.58
CA ARG A 344 73.31 2.61 -0.77
C ARG A 344 74.13 2.75 0.50
N VAL A 345 73.49 2.93 1.65
CA VAL A 345 74.17 2.98 2.95
C VAL A 345 74.85 1.63 3.25
N LEU A 346 74.14 0.52 3.04
CA LEU A 346 74.72 -0.82 3.27
C LEU A 346 75.89 -1.15 2.34
N ALA A 347 75.90 -0.61 1.12
CA ALA A 347 77.00 -0.78 0.17
C ALA A 347 78.19 0.18 0.42
N GLU A 348 78.00 1.26 1.19
CA GLU A 348 79.07 2.17 1.60
C GLU A 348 79.81 1.64 2.86
N ASP A 349 79.25 0.64 3.56
CA ASP A 349 79.80 0.00 4.78
C ASP A 349 80.56 -1.33 4.51
N GLU A 350 80.70 -1.78 3.25
CA GLU A 350 81.57 -2.90 2.80
C GLU A 350 82.90 -2.41 2.19
#